data_AF-A0A3S0FZ13-F1
#
_entry.id   AF-A0A3S0FZ13-F1
#
_cell.length_a   1.000
_cell.length_b   1.000
_cell.length_c   1.000
_cell.angle_alpha   90.00
_cell.angle_beta   90.00
_cell.angle_gamma   90.00
#
_symmetry.space_group_name_H-M   'P 1'
#
loop_
_entity.id
_entity.type
_entity.pdbx_description
1 polymer ?
#
loop_
_entity_poly.entity_id
_entity_poly.type
_entity_poly.pdbx_seq_one_letter_code
_entity_poly.pdbx_strand_id
1 'polypeptide(L)'
;MKMDLMVWSVVLLCAALFILCDGLSAHWGKTGSGRSLAIVMLLSPVCYFAFALINTRLNLAVTGALVNTIVVAGAVLVGAIVFKEDVSKAQYLGIALALAAVTLLNLD
;
A
#
# COMPACT_ATOMS: atom_id res chain seq x y z
N MET A 1 16.79 -12.96 -5.09
CA MET A 1 17.30 -11.78 -5.82
C MET A 1 17.71 -10.69 -4.82
N LYS A 2 18.95 -10.15 -4.85
CA LYS A 2 19.32 -9.01 -3.99
C LYS A 2 18.73 -7.74 -4.59
N MET A 3 17.53 -7.35 -4.17
CA MET A 3 16.99 -6.03 -4.53
C MET A 3 17.91 -4.94 -3.98
N ASP A 4 18.23 -3.98 -4.83
CA ASP A 4 19.02 -2.80 -4.45
C ASP A 4 18.30 -2.04 -3.32
N LEU A 5 19.08 -1.57 -2.34
CA LEU A 5 18.59 -0.77 -1.21
C LEU A 5 17.82 0.47 -1.71
N MET A 6 18.23 1.03 -2.84
CA MET A 6 17.53 2.14 -3.47
C MET A 6 16.11 1.77 -3.92
N VAL A 7 15.93 0.60 -4.54
CA VAL A 7 14.60 0.14 -5.01
C VAL A 7 13.68 -0.13 -3.81
N TRP A 8 14.21 -0.76 -2.76
CA TRP A 8 13.47 -0.98 -1.51
C TRP A 8 12.99 0.32 -0.88
N SER A 9 13.85 1.35 -0.87
CA SER A 9 13.50 2.67 -0.33
C SER A 9 12.34 3.29 -1.10
N VAL A 10 12.33 3.18 -2.44
CA VAL A 10 11.23 3.67 -3.28
C VAL A 10 9.95 2.84 -3.08
N VAL A 11 10.06 1.52 -2.94
CA VAL A 11 8.91 0.63 -2.64
C VAL A 11 8.24 1.03 -1.33
N LEU A 12 9.01 1.19 -0.26
CA LEU A 12 8.49 1.56 1.06
C LEU A 12 7.87 2.95 1.05
N LEU A 13 8.50 3.92 0.38
CA LEU A 13 7.95 5.26 0.21
C LEU A 13 6.64 5.23 -0.57
N CYS A 14 6.60 4.50 -1.69
CA CYS A 14 5.42 4.34 -2.53
C CYS A 14 4.26 3.74 -1.74
N ALA A 15 4.52 2.64 -1.01
CA ALA A 15 3.52 2.00 -0.18
C ALA A 15 3.02 2.92 0.95
N ALA A 16 3.92 3.66 1.62
CA ALA A 16 3.54 4.61 2.67
C ALA A 16 2.62 5.73 2.14
N LEU A 17 2.91 6.24 0.94
CA LEU A 17 2.06 7.25 0.29
C LEU A 17 0.68 6.68 -0.07
N PHE A 18 0.61 5.46 -0.60
CA PHE A 18 -0.66 4.78 -0.86
C PHE A 18 -1.47 4.54 0.43
N ILE A 19 -0.83 4.05 1.50
CA ILE A 19 -1.48 3.85 2.81
C ILE A 19 -2.02 5.18 3.35
N LEU A 20 -1.29 6.28 3.17
CA LEU A 20 -1.76 7.61 3.53
C LEU A 20 -2.98 8.04 2.69
N CYS A 21 -2.96 7.79 1.37
CA CYS A 21 -4.11 8.04 0.50
C CYS A 21 -5.33 7.21 0.91
N ASP A 22 -5.16 5.93 1.24
CA ASP A 22 -6.24 5.05 1.70
C ASP A 22 -6.82 5.57 3.01
N GLY A 23 -5.96 5.93 3.97
CA GLY A 23 -6.37 6.50 5.26
C GLY A 23 -7.12 7.82 5.09
N LEU A 24 -6.63 8.74 4.27
CA LEU A 24 -7.31 10.02 4.00
C LEU A 24 -8.62 9.83 3.23
N SER A 25 -8.69 8.86 2.33
CA SER A 25 -9.91 8.51 1.60
C SER A 25 -10.96 7.92 2.55
N ALA A 26 -10.55 7.03 3.46
CA ALA A 26 -11.41 6.50 4.51
C ALA A 26 -11.90 7.62 5.45
N HIS A 27 -11.00 8.53 5.84
CA HIS A 27 -11.37 9.70 6.65
C HIS A 27 -12.39 10.58 5.93
N TRP A 28 -12.18 10.87 4.63
CA TRP A 28 -13.14 11.59 3.81
C TRP A 28 -14.49 10.86 3.75
N GLY A 29 -14.49 9.55 3.49
CA GLY A 29 -15.72 8.75 3.43
C GLY A 29 -16.53 8.77 4.73
N LYS A 30 -15.86 8.89 5.89
CA LYS A 30 -16.52 8.96 7.21
C LYS A 30 -16.95 10.36 7.61
N THR A 31 -16.27 11.41 7.16
CA THR A 31 -16.45 12.79 7.66
C THR A 31 -17.00 13.76 6.63
N GLY A 32 -16.97 13.42 5.35
CA GLY A 32 -17.26 14.34 4.24
C GLY A 32 -16.21 15.44 4.05
N SER A 33 -15.04 15.35 4.72
CA SER A 33 -14.02 16.40 4.69
C SER A 33 -13.40 16.60 3.31
N GLY A 34 -13.77 17.69 2.61
CA GLY A 34 -13.21 18.04 1.30
C GLY A 34 -11.69 18.28 1.30
N ARG A 35 -11.11 18.66 2.45
CA ARG A 35 -9.64 18.78 2.61
C ARG A 35 -8.94 17.43 2.46
N SER A 36 -9.52 16.37 3.00
CA SER A 36 -8.96 15.02 2.91
C SER A 36 -8.95 14.53 1.47
N LEU A 37 -10.06 14.75 0.76
CA LEU A 37 -10.18 14.46 -0.67
C LEU A 37 -9.18 15.26 -1.52
N ALA A 38 -9.04 16.56 -1.27
CA ALA A 38 -8.11 17.41 -2.01
C ALA A 38 -6.65 16.95 -1.86
N ILE A 39 -6.25 16.55 -0.65
CA ILE A 39 -4.90 16.01 -0.42
C ILE A 39 -4.72 14.71 -1.20
N VAL A 40 -5.69 13.79 -1.17
CA VAL A 40 -5.63 12.52 -1.92
C VAL A 40 -5.50 12.78 -3.42
N MET A 41 -6.29 13.70 -3.98
CA MET A 41 -6.24 14.03 -5.41
C MET A 41 -4.86 14.56 -5.85
N LEU A 42 -4.19 15.33 -4.99
CA LEU A 42 -2.84 15.84 -5.27
C LEU A 42 -1.76 14.79 -5.06
N LEU A 43 -1.92 13.90 -4.08
CA LEU A 43 -0.91 12.91 -3.73
C LEU A 43 -0.96 11.68 -4.65
N SER A 44 -2.14 11.34 -5.18
CA SER A 44 -2.32 10.14 -6.01
C SER A 44 -1.41 10.08 -7.24
N PRO A 45 -1.24 11.15 -8.05
CA PRO A 45 -0.27 11.15 -9.14
C PRO A 45 1.16 10.86 -8.70
N VAL A 46 1.56 11.34 -7.51
CA VAL A 46 2.90 11.10 -6.94
C VAL A 46 3.07 9.62 -6.58
N CYS A 47 2.04 8.98 -6.01
CA CYS A 47 2.04 7.55 -5.72
C CYS A 47 2.26 6.73 -7.00
N TYR A 48 1.48 7.03 -8.05
CA TYR A 48 1.60 6.31 -9.33
C TYR A 48 2.92 6.61 -10.06
N PHE A 49 3.50 7.80 -9.89
CA PHE A 49 4.82 8.09 -10.41
C PHE A 49 5.91 7.25 -9.72
N ALA A 50 5.85 7.14 -8.38
CA ALA A 50 6.76 6.28 -7.63
C ALA A 50 6.60 4.79 -8.02
N PHE A 51 5.35 4.34 -8.20
CA PHE A 51 5.06 2.99 -8.69
C PHE A 51 5.65 2.75 -10.09
N ALA A 52 5.46 3.69 -11.02
CA ALA A 52 6.02 3.62 -12.37
C ALA A 52 7.54 3.57 -12.33
N LEU A 53 8.19 4.33 -11.45
CA LEU A 53 9.65 4.32 -11.29
C LEU A 53 10.15 2.94 -10.83
N ILE A 54 9.48 2.29 -9.89
CA ILE A 54 9.83 0.92 -9.46
C ILE A 54 9.69 -0.05 -10.64
N ASN A 55 8.62 0.10 -11.43
CA ASN A 55 8.34 -0.74 -12.58
C ASN A 55 9.32 -0.54 -13.76
N THR A 56 10.20 0.47 -13.71
CA THR A 56 11.34 0.57 -14.64
C THR A 56 12.47 -0.42 -14.30
N ARG A 57 12.47 -0.96 -13.07
CA ARG A 57 13.51 -1.86 -12.54
C ARG A 57 12.99 -3.27 -12.26
N LEU A 58 11.70 -3.40 -11.95
CA LEU A 58 11.01 -4.66 -11.68
C LEU A 58 9.86 -4.83 -12.67
N ASN A 59 9.41 -6.05 -12.90
CA ASN A 59 8.21 -6.29 -13.71
C ASN A 59 6.94 -5.94 -12.93
N LEU A 60 5.81 -5.81 -13.65
CA LEU A 60 4.54 -5.41 -13.05
C LEU A 60 4.00 -6.43 -12.04
N ALA A 61 4.24 -7.73 -12.28
CA ALA A 61 3.78 -8.78 -11.39
C ALA A 61 4.44 -8.67 -10.01
N VAL A 62 5.77 -8.50 -9.98
CA VAL A 62 6.55 -8.34 -8.76
C VAL A 62 6.26 -7.00 -8.09
N THR A 63 6.30 -5.91 -8.85
CA THR A 63 6.05 -4.55 -8.32
C THR A 63 4.66 -4.42 -7.74
N GLY A 64 3.65 -4.87 -8.49
CA GLY A 64 2.25 -4.83 -8.08
C GLY A 64 1.99 -5.70 -6.86
N ALA A 65 2.49 -6.94 -6.84
CA ALA A 65 2.33 -7.82 -5.70
C ALA A 65 3.00 -7.26 -4.44
N LEU A 66 4.24 -6.79 -4.55
CA LEU A 66 5.01 -6.28 -3.42
C LEU A 66 4.38 -5.02 -2.82
N VAL A 67 4.13 -4.00 -3.66
CA VAL A 67 3.58 -2.72 -3.17
C VAL A 67 2.16 -2.94 -2.64
N ASN A 68 1.29 -3.62 -3.36
CA ASN A 68 -0.11 -3.76 -2.93
C ASN A 68 -0.25 -4.59 -1.66
N THR A 69 0.57 -5.61 -1.42
CA THR A 69 0.50 -6.35 -0.16
C THR A 69 0.95 -5.50 1.03
N ILE A 70 1.99 -4.67 0.87
CA ILE A 70 2.38 -3.72 1.91
C ILE A 70 1.24 -2.72 2.16
N VAL A 71 0.61 -2.22 1.10
CA VAL A 71 -0.53 -1.30 1.20
C VAL A 71 -1.70 -1.95 1.91
N VAL A 72 -2.09 -3.18 1.55
CA VAL A 72 -3.18 -3.92 2.20
C VAL A 72 -2.89 -4.11 3.69
N ALA A 73 -1.69 -4.59 4.05
CA ALA A 73 -1.31 -4.77 5.46
C ALA A 73 -1.32 -3.44 6.22
N GLY A 74 -0.76 -2.38 5.62
CA GLY A 74 -0.71 -1.05 6.21
C GLY A 74 -2.08 -0.40 6.37
N ALA A 75 -2.96 -0.52 5.38
CA ALA A 75 -4.32 0.01 5.43
C ALA A 75 -5.15 -0.68 6.52
N VAL A 76 -5.02 -2.00 6.67
CA VAL A 76 -5.67 -2.73 7.78
C VAL A 76 -5.14 -2.25 9.13
N LEU A 77 -3.83 -2.03 9.27
CA LEU A 77 -3.25 -1.46 10.49
C LEU A 77 -3.76 -0.04 10.77
N VAL A 78 -3.90 0.81 9.75
CA VAL A 78 -4.48 2.15 9.88
C VAL A 78 -5.95 2.07 10.30
N GLY A 79 -6.74 1.17 9.71
CA GLY A 79 -8.11 0.87 10.13
C GLY A 79 -8.19 0.51 11.62
N ALA A 80 -7.35 -0.44 12.05
CA ALA A 80 -7.29 -0.90 13.44
C ALA A 80 -6.85 0.18 14.43
N ILE A 81 -5.78 0.93 14.11
CA ILE A 81 -5.13 1.84 15.07
C ILE A 81 -5.74 3.24 15.04
N VAL A 82 -5.92 3.81 13.84
CA VAL A 82 -6.36 5.20 13.68
C VAL A 82 -7.87 5.29 13.74
N PHE A 83 -8.55 4.39 13.04
CA PHE A 83 -10.02 4.38 12.99
C PHE A 83 -10.66 3.50 14.07
N LYS A 84 -9.87 2.75 14.83
CA LYS A 84 -10.32 1.85 15.91
C LYS A 84 -11.35 0.84 15.43
N GLU A 85 -11.16 0.33 14.22
CA GLU A 85 -12.02 -0.70 13.62
C GLU A 85 -11.66 -2.09 14.15
N ASP A 86 -12.68 -2.92 14.36
CA ASP A 86 -12.48 -4.32 14.72
C ASP A 86 -12.01 -5.13 13.51
N VAL A 87 -10.75 -5.60 13.57
CA VAL A 87 -10.19 -6.48 12.54
C VAL A 87 -10.53 -7.93 12.87
N SER A 88 -11.30 -8.56 11.99
CA SER A 88 -11.72 -9.96 12.12
C SER A 88 -10.55 -10.93 11.94
N LYS A 89 -10.65 -12.12 12.54
CA LYS A 89 -9.69 -13.22 12.34
C LYS A 89 -9.53 -13.59 10.86
N ALA A 90 -10.59 -13.45 10.06
CA ALA A 90 -10.56 -13.71 8.62
C ALA A 90 -9.71 -12.67 7.87
N GLN A 91 -9.73 -11.40 8.27
CA GLN A 91 -8.87 -10.36 7.69
C GLN A 91 -7.39 -10.60 8.00
N TYR A 92 -7.05 -11.01 9.23
CA TYR A 92 -5.68 -11.42 9.56
C TYR A 92 -5.21 -12.63 8.75
N LEU A 93 -6.08 -13.63 8.55
CA LEU A 93 -5.79 -14.76 7.65
C LEU A 93 -5.57 -14.29 6.20
N GLY A 94 -6.38 -13.35 5.72
CA GLY A 94 -6.21 -12.73 4.41
C GLY A 94 -4.84 -12.07 4.23
N ILE A 95 -4.37 -11.34 5.24
CA ILE A 95 -3.01 -10.75 5.24
C ILE A 95 -1.95 -11.84 5.18
N ALA A 96 -2.07 -12.91 5.98
CA ALA A 96 -1.12 -14.01 5.95
C ALA A 96 -1.05 -14.69 4.56
N LEU A 97 -2.20 -14.89 3.92
CA LEU A 97 -2.27 -15.43 2.55
C LEU A 97 -1.68 -14.46 1.52
N ALA A 98 -1.89 -13.15 1.66
CA ALA A 98 -1.29 -12.14 0.78
C ALA A 98 0.25 -12.14 0.89
N LEU A 99 0.80 -12.31 2.09
CA LEU A 99 2.25 -12.44 2.30
C LEU A 99 2.80 -13.72 1.64
N ALA A 100 2.07 -14.84 1.75
CA ALA A 100 2.44 -16.08 1.07
C ALA A 100 2.44 -15.92 -0.46
N ALA A 101 1.40 -15.27 -1.01
CA ALA A 101 1.30 -14.99 -2.45
C ALA A 101 2.46 -14.13 -2.95
N VAL A 102 2.82 -13.06 -2.24
CA VAL A 102 3.99 -12.22 -2.60
C VAL A 102 5.28 -13.01 -2.56
N THR A 103 5.46 -13.86 -1.56
CA THR A 103 6.65 -14.71 -1.45
C THR A 103 6.78 -15.62 -2.67
N LEU A 104 5.68 -16.26 -3.10
CA LEU A 104 5.63 -17.09 -4.30
C LEU A 104 5.93 -16.30 -5.58
N LEU A 105 5.38 -15.10 -5.71
CA LEU A 105 5.60 -14.22 -6.87
C LEU A 105 7.02 -13.63 -6.96
N ASN A 106 7.82 -13.74 -5.88
CA ASN A 106 9.20 -13.25 -5.81
C ASN A 106 10.25 -14.38 -5.82
N LEU A 107 9.83 -15.64 -5.96
CA LEU A 107 10.72 -16.80 -5.94
C LEU A 107 11.39 -17.09 -7.31
N ASP A 108 10.83 -16.57 -8.40
CA ASP A 108 11.36 -16.60 -9.78
C ASP A 108 11.46 -15.18 -10.37
#